data_AF-F0YR88-F1
#
_entry.id   AF-F0YR88-F1
#
_cell.length_a   1.000
_cell.length_b   1.000
_cell.length_c   1.000
_cell.angle_alpha   90.00
_cell.angle_beta   90.00
_cell.angle_gamma   90.00
#
_symmetry.space_group_name_H-M   'P 1'
#
loop_
_entity.id
_entity.type
_entity.pdbx_description
1 polymer ?
#
loop_
_entity_poly.entity_id
_entity_poly.type
_entity_poly.pdbx_seq_one_letter_code
_entity_poly.pdbx_strand_id
1 'polypeptide(L)'
;VGSVLNQPIGQLIIAAATVNEIIQIMLLTCAENLVDGAAVDEYVAPILIMVVLIAVVGFLAVRVVPQLLEREILPRVPQRHRPTVVLGSLFSVAMLLIPACKYSGSSELLGAFLAGLCFCSDHLVHETWDRQVKRVMQWLMRFFFACTIGFSIPITKILHLGTLGKASLLFSTMVGKLAMGLFAQPLDGDHFWILALAWGEWGEMSFFIAAAAFKKKHGDAGIIDENTYNAICLAVVASMVICPAWLRSSLEKYEQRAKYLIAEAIADTADLSGAAHATYFCLQTKSHAHWEQSDHLQTAMTRMGCEIIDYRQWHPNDHFGLAHCVNEMYIRDDALRGMASFAGYEPEDRARVEECVSKTDPASAPFAHYNLGCAKYYDDDFDGALEIWRKL
;
A
#
# COMPACT_ATOMS: atom_id res chain seq x y z
N VAL A 1 -12.71 -1.81 7.31
CA VAL A 1 -12.09 -1.44 6.00
C VAL A 1 -10.81 -0.61 6.12
N GLY A 2 -10.75 0.51 6.86
CA GLY A 2 -9.51 1.32 6.98
C GLY A 2 -8.37 0.69 7.78
N SER A 3 -8.63 -0.36 8.57
CA SER A 3 -7.64 -0.98 9.47
C SER A 3 -6.57 -1.81 8.72
N VAL A 4 -6.94 -2.43 7.60
CA VAL A 4 -6.03 -3.32 6.83
C VAL A 4 -4.98 -2.52 6.04
N LEU A 5 -5.27 -1.25 5.73
CA LEU A 5 -4.35 -0.38 5.00
C LEU A 5 -3.04 -0.16 5.75
N ASN A 6 -3.11 -0.09 7.08
CA ASN A 6 -1.96 0.12 7.95
C ASN A 6 -1.22 -1.18 8.29
N GLN A 7 -1.70 -2.32 7.80
CA GLN A 7 -0.97 -3.58 7.94
C GLN A 7 0.14 -3.66 6.88
N PRO A 8 1.22 -4.41 7.12
CA PRO A 8 2.31 -4.55 6.15
C PRO A 8 1.85 -5.01 4.77
N ILE A 9 0.87 -5.91 4.73
CA ILE A 9 0.28 -6.40 3.47
C ILE A 9 -0.43 -5.28 2.70
N GLY A 10 -1.13 -4.39 3.39
CA GLY A 10 -1.78 -3.22 2.81
C GLY A 10 -0.76 -2.24 2.25
N GLN A 11 0.30 -1.94 3.00
CA GLN A 11 1.40 -1.08 2.55
C GLN A 11 2.12 -1.68 1.34
N LEU A 12 2.36 -3.00 1.33
CA LEU A 12 2.95 -3.71 0.21
C LEU A 12 2.08 -3.59 -1.05
N ILE A 13 0.76 -3.80 -0.94
CA ILE A 13 -0.17 -3.66 -2.07
C ILE A 13 -0.13 -2.23 -2.63
N ILE A 14 -0.16 -1.20 -1.78
CA ILE A 14 -0.12 0.20 -2.24
C ILE A 14 1.21 0.53 -2.92
N ALA A 15 2.33 0.13 -2.32
CA ALA A 15 3.65 0.37 -2.87
C ALA A 15 3.82 -0.33 -4.23
N ALA A 16 3.43 -1.60 -4.31
CA ALA A 16 3.50 -2.38 -5.53
C ALA A 16 2.57 -1.82 -6.62
N ALA A 17 1.35 -1.40 -6.27
CA ALA A 17 0.43 -0.76 -7.21
C ALA A 17 1.01 0.53 -7.80
N THR A 18 1.69 1.34 -6.97
CA THR A 18 2.34 2.59 -7.39
C THR A 18 3.47 2.32 -8.40
N VAL A 19 4.31 1.31 -8.14
CA VAL A 19 5.39 0.92 -9.07
C VAL A 19 4.80 0.35 -10.37
N ASN A 20 3.78 -0.48 -10.26
CA ASN A 20 3.09 -1.04 -11.42
C ASN A 20 2.48 0.07 -12.31
N GLU A 21 1.92 1.13 -11.73
CA GLU A 21 1.38 2.25 -12.49
C GLU A 21 2.45 2.93 -13.36
N ILE A 22 3.65 3.15 -12.81
CA ILE A 22 4.80 3.69 -13.55
C ILE A 22 5.18 2.79 -14.73
N ILE A 23 5.22 1.47 -14.49
CA ILE A 23 5.51 0.48 -15.54
C ILE A 23 4.42 0.49 -16.61
N GLN A 24 3.15 0.62 -16.25
CA GLN A 24 2.04 0.65 -17.20
C GLN A 24 2.07 1.90 -18.08
N ILE A 25 2.41 3.07 -17.52
CA ILE A 25 2.64 4.30 -18.32
C ILE A 25 3.76 4.06 -19.35
N MET A 26 4.84 3.40 -18.94
CA MET A 26 5.96 3.08 -19.83
C MET A 26 5.54 2.12 -20.95
N LEU A 27 4.78 1.08 -20.62
CA LEU A 27 4.26 0.12 -21.60
C LEU A 27 3.30 0.77 -22.60
N LEU A 28 2.49 1.74 -22.16
CA LEU A 28 1.63 2.50 -23.06
C LEU A 28 2.44 3.28 -24.09
N THR A 29 3.47 4.00 -23.67
CA THR A 29 4.37 4.72 -24.60
C THR A 29 5.05 3.76 -25.58
N CYS A 30 5.50 2.59 -25.12
CA CYS A 30 6.05 1.56 -25.99
C CYS A 30 5.01 1.04 -27.00
N ALA A 31 3.76 0.82 -26.58
CA ALA A 31 2.69 0.35 -27.46
C ALA A 31 2.33 1.39 -28.53
N GLU A 32 2.29 2.68 -28.18
CA GLU A 32 2.06 3.77 -29.13
C GLU A 32 3.18 3.87 -30.17
N ASN A 33 4.45 3.81 -29.73
CA ASN A 33 5.60 3.82 -30.65
C ASN A 33 5.62 2.60 -31.57
N LEU A 34 5.20 1.43 -31.06
CA LEU A 34 5.11 0.20 -31.85
C LEU A 34 4.08 0.31 -32.97
N VAL A 35 2.93 0.91 -32.69
CA VAL A 35 1.89 1.20 -33.68
C VAL A 35 2.36 2.23 -34.71
N ASP A 36 3.23 3.16 -34.29
CA ASP A 36 3.78 4.20 -35.15
C ASP A 36 4.94 3.71 -36.05
N GLY A 37 5.34 2.44 -35.92
CA GLY A 37 6.43 1.87 -36.73
C GLY A 37 7.79 2.50 -36.40
N ALA A 38 7.92 3.04 -35.18
CA ALA A 38 9.09 3.74 -34.70
C ALA A 38 10.35 2.88 -34.78
N ALA A 39 11.51 3.52 -35.00
CA ALA A 39 12.81 2.84 -34.97
C ALA A 39 13.23 2.49 -33.52
N VAL A 40 14.19 1.57 -33.35
CA VAL A 40 14.57 1.04 -32.02
C VAL A 40 14.99 2.14 -31.03
N ASP A 41 15.66 3.18 -31.53
CA ASP A 41 16.09 4.36 -30.78
C ASP A 41 14.92 5.19 -30.22
N GLU A 42 13.78 5.21 -30.92
CA GLU A 42 12.57 5.90 -30.49
C GLU A 42 11.82 5.16 -29.36
N TYR A 43 12.15 3.90 -29.06
CA TYR A 43 11.64 3.21 -27.86
C TYR A 43 12.53 3.44 -26.63
N VAL A 44 13.85 3.51 -26.83
CA VAL A 44 14.81 3.61 -25.72
C VAL A 44 14.80 5.02 -25.12
N ALA A 45 14.68 6.05 -25.96
CA ALA A 45 14.73 7.44 -25.50
C ALA A 45 13.59 7.78 -24.50
N PRO A 46 12.30 7.49 -24.77
CA PRO A 46 11.22 7.74 -23.80
C PRO A 46 11.42 7.01 -22.47
N ILE A 47 11.88 5.75 -22.50
CA ILE A 47 12.13 4.96 -21.30
C ILE A 47 13.22 5.60 -20.43
N LEU A 48 14.35 5.99 -21.04
CA LEU A 48 15.43 6.67 -20.33
C LEU A 48 14.98 8.01 -19.75
N ILE A 49 14.19 8.78 -20.51
CA ILE A 49 13.66 10.06 -20.07
C ILE A 49 12.71 9.86 -18.89
N MET A 50 11.85 8.84 -18.90
CA MET A 50 11.00 8.50 -17.76
C MET A 50 11.80 8.20 -16.50
N VAL A 51 12.84 7.34 -16.60
CA VAL A 51 13.70 6.98 -15.47
C VAL A 51 14.40 8.21 -14.91
N VAL A 52 14.95 9.07 -15.78
CA VAL A 52 15.62 10.31 -15.37
C VAL A 52 14.63 11.28 -14.73
N LEU A 53 13.44 11.47 -15.29
CA LEU A 53 12.41 12.34 -14.72
C LEU A 53 11.96 11.86 -13.34
N ILE A 54 11.74 10.56 -13.17
CA ILE A 54 11.38 9.98 -11.87
C ILE A 54 12.51 10.20 -10.86
N ALA A 55 13.76 9.95 -11.25
CA ALA A 55 14.90 10.14 -10.35
C ALA A 55 15.09 11.62 -9.95
N VAL A 56 15.03 12.53 -10.93
CA VAL A 56 15.23 13.97 -10.71
C VAL A 56 14.07 14.57 -9.92
N VAL A 57 12.83 14.36 -10.37
CA VAL A 57 11.66 14.93 -9.69
C VAL A 57 11.42 14.23 -8.35
N GLY A 58 11.70 12.92 -8.23
CA GLY A 58 11.69 12.22 -6.96
C GLY A 58 12.69 12.77 -5.96
N PHE A 59 13.92 13.08 -6.40
CA PHE A 59 14.89 13.77 -5.55
C PHE A 59 14.41 15.15 -5.10
N LEU A 60 13.85 15.94 -6.03
CA LEU A 60 13.29 17.26 -5.73
C LEU A 60 12.09 17.15 -4.76
N ALA A 61 11.22 16.17 -4.94
CA ALA A 61 10.05 15.90 -4.11
C ALA A 61 10.43 15.58 -2.66
N VAL A 62 11.51 14.82 -2.44
CA VAL A 62 11.93 14.44 -1.09
C VAL A 62 12.78 15.52 -0.41
N ARG A 63 13.66 16.20 -1.17
CA ARG A 63 14.65 17.13 -0.59
C ARG A 63 14.27 18.60 -0.70
N VAL A 64 13.76 19.04 -1.84
CA VAL A 64 13.62 20.48 -2.17
C VAL A 64 12.23 20.99 -1.87
N VAL A 65 11.19 20.29 -2.35
CA VAL A 65 9.79 20.74 -2.22
C VAL A 65 9.36 20.93 -0.76
N PRO A 66 9.64 19.99 0.18
CA PRO A 66 9.24 20.15 1.57
C PRO A 66 9.96 21.34 2.22
N GLN A 67 11.27 21.48 1.97
CA GLN A 67 12.06 22.59 2.50
C GLN A 67 11.57 23.95 1.97
N LEU A 68 11.24 24.03 0.68
CA LEU A 68 10.70 25.23 0.06
C LEU A 68 9.32 25.58 0.63
N LEU A 69 8.45 24.58 0.79
CA LEU A 69 7.10 24.78 1.30
C LEU A 69 7.13 25.28 2.75
N GLU A 70 7.91 24.64 3.62
CA GLU A 70 7.96 24.96 5.05
C GLU A 70 8.78 26.19 5.40
N ARG A 71 9.93 26.40 4.77
CA ARG A 71 10.83 27.52 5.13
C ARG A 71 10.48 28.80 4.41
N GLU A 72 10.01 28.70 3.17
CA GLU A 72 9.83 29.86 2.32
C GLU A 72 8.35 30.22 2.13
N ILE A 73 7.47 29.26 1.85
CA ILE A 73 6.08 29.57 1.46
C ILE A 73 5.17 29.72 2.68
N LEU A 74 5.06 28.68 3.51
CA LEU A 74 4.11 28.61 4.63
C LEU A 74 4.31 29.68 5.74
N PRO A 75 5.54 30.14 6.06
CA PRO A 75 5.73 31.19 7.08
C PRO A 75 5.22 32.56 6.62
N ARG A 76 5.18 32.78 5.30
CA ARG A 76 4.74 34.06 4.70
C ARG A 76 3.23 34.12 4.50
N VAL A 77 2.53 33.02 4.72
CA VAL A 77 1.09 32.90 4.49
C VAL A 77 0.33 32.81 5.82
N PRO A 78 -0.69 33.66 6.04
CA PRO A 78 -1.58 33.57 7.20
C PRO A 78 -2.23 32.19 7.28
N GLN A 79 -2.34 31.62 8.49
CA GLN A 79 -2.84 30.25 8.71
C GLN A 79 -4.16 29.94 7.97
N ARG A 80 -5.07 30.90 7.89
CA ARG A 80 -6.37 30.77 7.20
C ARG A 80 -6.25 30.44 5.70
N HIS A 81 -5.19 30.88 5.03
CA HIS A 81 -5.00 30.70 3.58
C HIS A 81 -4.03 29.57 3.23
N ARG A 82 -3.35 28.96 4.22
CA ARG A 82 -2.37 27.90 3.98
C ARG A 82 -2.94 26.70 3.19
N PRO A 83 -4.15 26.18 3.49
CA PRO A 83 -4.74 25.08 2.70
C PRO A 83 -4.88 25.43 1.22
N THR A 84 -5.35 26.64 0.91
CA THR A 84 -5.55 27.10 -0.46
C THR A 84 -4.23 27.30 -1.19
N VAL A 85 -3.21 27.84 -0.51
CA VAL A 85 -1.88 28.03 -1.11
C VAL A 85 -1.22 26.69 -1.42
N VAL A 86 -1.29 25.75 -0.48
CA VAL A 86 -0.72 24.40 -0.66
C VAL A 86 -1.41 23.67 -1.81
N LEU A 87 -2.74 23.67 -1.85
CA LEU A 87 -3.48 23.06 -2.94
C LEU A 87 -3.23 23.79 -4.29
N GLY A 88 -3.15 25.12 -4.27
CA GLY A 88 -2.79 25.93 -5.42
C GLY A 88 -1.38 25.62 -5.94
N SER A 89 -0.41 25.39 -5.05
CA SER A 89 0.95 24.98 -5.45
C SER A 89 0.97 23.59 -6.07
N LEU A 90 0.20 22.63 -5.54
CA LEU A 90 0.06 21.29 -6.13
C LEU A 90 -0.48 21.38 -7.56
N PHE A 91 -1.59 22.10 -7.77
CA PHE A 91 -2.14 22.27 -9.11
C PHE A 91 -1.22 23.05 -10.04
N SER A 92 -0.47 24.04 -9.53
CA SER A 92 0.51 24.79 -10.33
C SER A 92 1.65 23.89 -10.78
N VAL A 93 2.20 23.06 -9.89
CA VAL A 93 3.22 22.07 -10.23
C VAL A 93 2.69 21.05 -11.23
N ALA A 94 1.43 20.58 -11.08
CA ALA A 94 0.80 19.70 -12.05
C ALA A 94 0.67 20.36 -13.44
N MET A 95 0.22 21.61 -13.50
CA MET A 95 0.11 22.37 -14.75
C MET A 95 1.47 22.60 -15.44
N LEU A 96 2.57 22.57 -14.71
CA LEU A 96 3.92 22.65 -15.26
C LEU A 96 4.47 21.29 -15.67
N LEU A 97 4.33 20.26 -14.82
CA LEU A 97 4.92 18.94 -15.04
C LEU A 97 4.21 18.13 -16.12
N ILE A 98 2.89 18.25 -16.26
CA ILE A 98 2.13 17.56 -17.32
C ILE A 98 2.66 17.92 -18.71
N PRO A 99 2.70 19.21 -19.13
CA PRO A 99 3.24 19.55 -20.44
C PRO A 99 4.76 19.31 -20.51
N ALA A 100 5.52 19.53 -19.44
CA ALA A 100 6.96 19.27 -19.44
C ALA A 100 7.28 17.80 -19.75
N CYS A 101 6.56 16.86 -19.13
CA CYS A 101 6.73 15.42 -19.39
C CYS A 101 6.28 15.03 -20.80
N LYS A 102 5.22 15.66 -21.31
CA LYS A 102 4.79 15.47 -22.70
C LYS A 102 5.85 15.93 -23.69
N TYR A 103 6.36 17.15 -23.53
CA TYR A 103 7.35 17.73 -24.46
C TYR A 103 8.72 17.07 -24.35
N SER A 104 9.05 16.45 -23.22
CA SER A 104 10.26 15.64 -23.11
C SER A 104 10.14 14.28 -23.83
N GLY A 105 8.99 13.94 -24.42
CA GLY A 105 8.79 12.64 -25.07
C GLY A 105 8.39 11.51 -24.10
N SER A 106 7.90 11.86 -22.90
CA SER A 106 7.25 10.93 -21.97
C SER A 106 5.72 11.08 -22.04
N SER A 107 5.01 10.71 -20.98
CA SER A 107 3.54 10.76 -20.89
C SER A 107 3.06 11.92 -20.01
N GLU A 108 1.93 12.50 -20.39
CA GLU A 108 1.19 13.49 -19.59
C GLU A 108 0.80 12.93 -18.20
N LEU A 109 0.47 11.63 -18.15
CA LEU A 109 0.09 10.94 -16.92
C LEU A 109 1.24 10.87 -15.92
N LEU A 110 2.48 10.69 -16.41
CA LEU A 110 3.66 10.73 -15.56
C LEU A 110 3.82 12.11 -14.92
N GLY A 111 3.59 13.20 -15.67
CA GLY A 111 3.69 14.55 -15.13
C GLY A 111 2.68 14.82 -14.01
N ALA A 112 1.45 14.32 -14.16
CA ALA A 112 0.44 14.40 -13.10
C ALA A 112 0.84 13.57 -11.86
N PHE A 113 1.37 12.36 -12.06
CA PHE A 113 1.87 11.50 -10.99
C PHE A 113 3.02 12.15 -10.22
N LEU A 114 4.03 12.68 -10.92
CA LEU A 114 5.20 13.33 -10.34
C LEU A 114 4.83 14.61 -9.57
N ALA A 115 3.81 15.33 -10.02
CA ALA A 115 3.28 16.47 -9.28
C ALA A 115 2.66 16.04 -7.94
N GLY A 116 1.88 14.95 -7.91
CA GLY A 116 1.37 14.38 -6.66
C GLY A 116 2.48 13.91 -5.73
N LEU A 117 3.52 13.26 -6.28
CA LEU A 117 4.69 12.79 -5.54
C LEU A 117 5.42 13.94 -4.81
N CYS A 118 5.47 15.15 -5.39
CA CYS A 118 6.09 16.31 -4.77
C CYS A 118 5.45 16.74 -3.44
N PHE A 119 4.19 16.36 -3.20
CA PHE A 119 3.40 16.80 -2.05
C PHE A 119 2.89 15.65 -1.19
N CYS A 120 3.27 14.40 -1.48
CA CYS A 120 2.72 13.21 -0.81
C CYS A 120 3.16 13.06 0.64
N SER A 121 4.30 13.65 1.01
CA SER A 121 4.78 13.64 2.40
C SER A 121 4.05 14.66 3.28
N ASP A 122 3.45 15.71 2.70
CA ASP A 122 2.92 16.85 3.45
C ASP A 122 1.53 16.57 4.06
N HIS A 123 1.44 16.66 5.39
CA HIS A 123 0.20 16.35 6.11
C HIS A 123 -0.91 17.39 5.85
N LEU A 124 -0.53 18.67 5.70
CA LEU A 124 -1.48 19.74 5.42
C LEU A 124 -2.09 19.58 4.01
N VAL A 125 -1.29 19.15 3.03
CA VAL A 125 -1.78 18.73 1.70
C VAL A 125 -2.78 17.60 1.88
N HIS A 126 -2.43 16.54 2.62
CA HIS A 126 -3.27 15.36 2.79
C HIS A 126 -4.63 15.71 3.41
N GLU A 127 -4.64 16.45 4.52
CA GLU A 127 -5.88 16.90 5.18
C GLU A 127 -6.73 17.78 4.26
N THR A 128 -6.09 18.72 3.55
CA THR A 128 -6.78 19.63 2.63
C THR A 128 -7.38 18.86 1.45
N TRP A 129 -6.64 17.90 0.90
CA TRP A 129 -7.06 17.05 -0.21
C TRP A 129 -8.27 16.20 0.18
N ASP A 130 -8.23 15.54 1.34
CA ASP A 130 -9.33 14.71 1.84
C ASP A 130 -10.61 15.54 2.01
N ARG A 131 -10.49 16.75 2.55
CA ARG A 131 -11.62 17.65 2.79
C ARG A 131 -12.21 18.27 1.53
N GLN A 132 -11.36 18.68 0.58
CA GLN A 132 -11.79 19.53 -0.55
C GLN A 132 -11.86 18.78 -1.89
N VAL A 133 -10.88 17.92 -2.17
CA VAL A 133 -10.69 17.34 -3.51
C VAL A 133 -11.26 15.93 -3.61
N LYS A 134 -11.22 15.13 -2.54
CA LYS A 134 -11.67 13.74 -2.54
C LYS A 134 -13.07 13.53 -3.12
N ARG A 135 -14.02 14.40 -2.79
CA ARG A 135 -15.39 14.33 -3.34
C ARG A 135 -15.39 14.57 -4.86
N VAL A 136 -14.64 15.56 -5.33
CA VAL A 136 -14.52 15.88 -6.76
C VAL A 136 -13.84 14.72 -7.49
N MET A 137 -12.74 14.21 -6.93
CA MET A 137 -12.01 13.05 -7.44
C MET A 137 -12.92 11.83 -7.59
N GLN A 138 -13.75 11.50 -6.60
CA GLN A 138 -14.71 10.39 -6.69
C GLN A 138 -15.70 10.55 -7.85
N TRP A 139 -16.17 11.77 -8.11
CA TRP A 139 -17.02 12.05 -9.27
C TRP A 139 -16.24 11.94 -10.59
N LEU A 140 -15.03 12.48 -10.65
CA LEU A 140 -14.17 12.38 -11.83
C LEU A 140 -13.83 10.92 -12.16
N MET A 141 -13.54 10.08 -11.15
CA MET A 141 -13.32 8.64 -11.36
C MET A 141 -14.58 7.96 -11.91
N ARG A 142 -15.77 8.30 -11.43
CA ARG A 142 -17.04 7.76 -11.97
C ARG A 142 -17.24 8.17 -13.43
N PHE A 143 -17.01 9.44 -13.76
CA PHE A 143 -17.11 9.92 -15.14
C PHE A 143 -16.05 9.28 -16.02
N PHE A 144 -14.83 9.15 -15.53
CA PHE A 144 -13.75 8.46 -16.21
C PHE A 144 -14.17 7.03 -16.54
N PHE A 145 -14.43 6.17 -15.55
CA PHE A 145 -14.80 4.78 -15.81
C PHE A 145 -16.08 4.63 -16.66
N ALA A 146 -17.11 5.44 -16.42
CA ALA A 146 -18.36 5.34 -17.18
C ALA A 146 -18.17 5.78 -18.64
N CYS A 147 -17.49 6.90 -18.88
CA CYS A 147 -17.39 7.49 -20.21
C CYS A 147 -16.24 6.94 -21.05
N THR A 148 -15.08 6.60 -20.44
CA THR A 148 -13.92 6.08 -21.18
C THR A 148 -14.01 4.57 -21.34
N ILE A 149 -14.37 3.83 -20.29
CA ILE A 149 -14.40 2.36 -20.32
C ILE A 149 -15.81 1.88 -20.67
N GLY A 150 -16.83 2.33 -19.93
CA GLY A 150 -18.21 1.86 -20.08
C GLY A 150 -18.77 2.00 -21.50
N PHE A 151 -18.58 3.16 -22.15
CA PHE A 151 -19.05 3.39 -23.51
C PHE A 151 -18.14 2.83 -24.62
N SER A 152 -16.89 2.50 -24.32
CA SER A 152 -15.97 1.94 -25.31
C SER A 152 -16.15 0.43 -25.52
N ILE A 153 -16.90 -0.24 -24.65
CA ILE A 153 -17.13 -1.70 -24.72
C ILE A 153 -18.27 -2.00 -25.71
N PRO A 154 -18.01 -2.68 -26.84
CA PRO A 154 -19.06 -3.03 -27.80
C PRO A 154 -19.85 -4.26 -27.33
N ILE A 155 -20.86 -4.02 -26.49
CA ILE A 155 -21.68 -5.05 -25.81
C ILE A 155 -22.30 -6.06 -26.80
N THR A 156 -22.65 -5.62 -28.00
CA THR A 156 -23.25 -6.48 -29.03
C THR A 156 -22.26 -7.49 -29.63
N LYS A 157 -20.95 -7.20 -29.61
CA LYS A 157 -19.91 -8.01 -30.25
C LYS A 157 -19.17 -8.94 -29.29
N ILE A 158 -19.23 -8.66 -27.98
CA ILE A 158 -18.55 -9.45 -26.94
C ILE A 158 -19.24 -10.80 -26.65
N LEU A 159 -20.54 -10.93 -26.93
CA LEU A 159 -21.31 -12.16 -26.68
C LEU A 159 -21.23 -13.18 -27.82
N HIS A 160 -20.47 -12.90 -28.89
CA HIS A 160 -20.19 -13.91 -29.91
C HIS A 160 -19.33 -15.03 -29.32
N LEU A 161 -19.68 -16.28 -29.63
CA LEU A 161 -19.05 -17.47 -29.06
C LEU A 161 -17.53 -17.51 -29.30
N GLY A 162 -17.07 -17.02 -30.46
CA GLY A 162 -15.64 -16.89 -30.77
C GLY A 162 -14.91 -15.86 -29.89
N THR A 163 -15.56 -14.73 -29.58
CA THR A 163 -15.02 -13.71 -28.67
C THR A 163 -14.99 -14.23 -27.24
N LEU A 164 -16.04 -14.92 -26.80
CA LEU A 164 -16.14 -15.49 -25.46
C LEU A 164 -15.07 -16.55 -25.20
N GLY A 165 -14.79 -17.42 -26.19
CA GLY A 165 -13.73 -18.41 -26.10
C GLY A 165 -12.32 -17.79 -26.03
N LYS A 166 -12.07 -16.72 -26.81
CA LYS A 166 -10.81 -15.96 -26.68
C LYS A 166 -10.72 -15.23 -25.34
N ALA A 167 -11.81 -14.63 -24.88
CA ALA A 167 -11.85 -13.90 -23.61
C ALA A 167 -11.64 -14.83 -22.42
N SER A 168 -12.21 -16.04 -22.43
CA SER A 168 -11.98 -17.02 -21.36
C SER A 168 -10.53 -17.53 -21.33
N LEU A 169 -9.91 -17.70 -22.50
CA LEU A 169 -8.48 -18.03 -22.61
C LEU A 169 -7.60 -16.87 -22.09
N LEU A 170 -7.91 -15.63 -22.43
CA LEU A 170 -7.19 -14.47 -21.90
C LEU A 170 -7.41 -14.33 -20.39
N PHE A 171 -8.63 -14.54 -19.91
CA PHE A 171 -8.94 -14.51 -18.49
C PHE A 171 -8.23 -15.63 -17.73
N SER A 172 -8.00 -16.80 -18.32
CA SER A 172 -7.25 -17.87 -17.64
C SER A 172 -5.79 -17.49 -17.38
N THR A 173 -5.22 -16.57 -18.16
CA THR A 173 -3.88 -16.01 -17.87
C THR A 173 -3.85 -15.23 -16.55
N MET A 174 -5.00 -14.79 -16.04
CA MET A 174 -5.13 -14.18 -14.71
C MET A 174 -4.63 -15.13 -13.61
N VAL A 175 -4.76 -16.45 -13.78
CA VAL A 175 -4.23 -17.43 -12.81
C VAL A 175 -2.72 -17.26 -12.61
N GLY A 176 -1.99 -16.92 -13.68
CA GLY A 176 -0.56 -16.60 -13.58
C GLY A 176 -0.29 -15.37 -12.73
N LYS A 177 -1.15 -14.35 -12.77
CA LYS A 177 -1.05 -13.17 -11.90
C LYS A 177 -1.40 -13.47 -10.44
N LEU A 178 -2.33 -14.40 -10.19
CA LEU A 178 -2.68 -14.79 -8.82
C LEU A 178 -1.49 -15.46 -8.09
N ALA A 179 -0.49 -15.95 -8.81
CA ALA A 179 0.75 -16.45 -8.23
C ALA A 179 1.51 -15.37 -7.42
N MET A 180 1.22 -14.08 -7.62
CA MET A 180 1.79 -13.01 -6.80
C MET A 180 1.46 -13.13 -5.32
N GLY A 181 0.39 -13.87 -4.96
CA GLY A 181 0.10 -14.22 -3.57
C GLY A 181 1.24 -14.96 -2.86
N LEU A 182 2.14 -15.63 -3.59
CA LEU A 182 3.31 -16.31 -3.01
C LEU A 182 4.32 -15.35 -2.37
N PHE A 183 4.24 -14.05 -2.71
CA PHE A 183 5.06 -13.01 -2.11
C PHE A 183 4.40 -12.35 -0.89
N ALA A 184 3.27 -12.90 -0.42
CA ALA A 184 2.63 -12.41 0.79
C ALA A 184 3.52 -12.64 2.01
N GLN A 185 3.58 -11.64 2.88
CA GLN A 185 4.30 -11.70 4.15
C GLN A 185 3.35 -11.33 5.30
N PRO A 186 3.05 -12.27 6.22
CA PRO A 186 3.49 -13.67 6.25
C PRO A 186 2.85 -14.51 5.13
N LEU A 187 3.50 -15.62 4.75
CA LEU A 187 2.96 -16.54 3.73
C LEU A 187 1.94 -17.51 4.36
N ASP A 188 0.73 -17.04 4.57
CA ASP A 188 -0.42 -17.85 4.97
C ASP A 188 -1.53 -17.83 3.91
N GLY A 189 -2.56 -18.65 4.09
CA GLY A 189 -3.66 -18.74 3.13
C GLY A 189 -4.44 -17.43 2.99
N ASP A 190 -4.61 -16.69 4.08
CA ASP A 190 -5.41 -15.46 4.10
C ASP A 190 -4.68 -14.31 3.37
N HIS A 191 -3.41 -14.04 3.72
CA HIS A 191 -2.59 -13.01 3.08
C HIS A 191 -2.26 -13.39 1.63
N PHE A 192 -2.08 -14.68 1.32
CA PHE A 192 -1.94 -15.16 -0.07
C PHE A 192 -3.12 -14.69 -0.93
N TRP A 193 -4.35 -14.97 -0.51
CA TRP A 193 -5.54 -14.60 -1.29
C TRP A 193 -5.77 -13.09 -1.31
N ILE A 194 -5.50 -12.38 -0.22
CA ILE A 194 -5.58 -10.92 -0.18
C ILE A 194 -4.63 -10.31 -1.21
N LEU A 195 -3.36 -10.70 -1.22
CA LEU A 195 -2.38 -10.17 -2.17
C LEU A 195 -2.67 -10.62 -3.61
N ALA A 196 -2.98 -11.90 -3.82
CA ALA A 196 -3.30 -12.43 -5.14
C ALA A 196 -4.50 -11.72 -5.78
N LEU A 197 -5.57 -11.49 -5.01
CA LEU A 197 -6.79 -10.85 -5.52
C LEU A 197 -6.62 -9.34 -5.67
N ALA A 198 -5.86 -8.68 -4.79
CA ALA A 198 -5.51 -7.28 -4.94
C ALA A 198 -4.66 -7.02 -6.20
N TRP A 199 -3.79 -7.96 -6.57
CA TRP A 199 -2.95 -7.86 -7.77
C TRP A 199 -3.60 -8.44 -9.04
N GLY A 200 -4.61 -9.30 -8.88
CA GLY A 200 -5.22 -10.05 -9.97
C GLY A 200 -6.01 -9.18 -10.96
N GLU A 201 -6.44 -7.99 -10.53
CA GLU A 201 -7.18 -7.05 -11.37
C GLU A 201 -6.31 -6.48 -12.50
N TRP A 202 -6.91 -6.31 -13.68
CA TRP A 202 -6.33 -5.52 -14.76
C TRP A 202 -6.88 -4.10 -14.67
N GLY A 203 -5.99 -3.10 -14.69
CA GLY A 203 -6.36 -1.69 -14.54
C GLY A 203 -6.85 -1.05 -15.84
N GLU A 204 -7.29 0.20 -15.75
CA GLU A 204 -7.77 1.04 -16.84
C GLU A 204 -6.77 1.16 -18.00
N MET A 205 -5.47 1.12 -17.69
CA MET A 205 -4.40 1.22 -18.67
C MET A 205 -4.41 0.07 -19.67
N SER A 206 -4.96 -1.09 -19.30
CA SER A 206 -5.13 -2.21 -20.23
C SER A 206 -6.09 -1.86 -21.37
N PHE A 207 -7.11 -1.04 -21.13
CA PHE A 207 -7.99 -0.53 -22.19
C PHE A 207 -7.27 0.48 -23.08
N PHE A 208 -6.43 1.36 -22.53
CA PHE A 208 -5.65 2.31 -23.32
C PHE A 208 -4.64 1.59 -24.23
N ILE A 209 -3.92 0.61 -23.69
CA ILE A 209 -2.97 -0.20 -24.47
C ILE A 209 -3.70 -0.98 -25.56
N ALA A 210 -4.83 -1.62 -25.23
CA ALA A 210 -5.64 -2.34 -26.21
C ALA A 210 -6.21 -1.40 -27.30
N ALA A 211 -6.68 -0.22 -26.91
CA ALA A 211 -7.20 0.77 -27.84
C ALA A 211 -6.09 1.33 -28.75
N ALA A 212 -4.90 1.60 -28.21
CA ALA A 212 -3.74 2.01 -28.99
C ALA A 212 -3.35 0.92 -30.01
N ALA A 213 -3.26 -0.34 -29.57
CA ALA A 213 -2.93 -1.47 -30.44
C ALA A 213 -4.00 -1.76 -31.51
N PHE A 214 -5.28 -1.49 -31.22
CA PHE A 214 -6.38 -1.65 -32.18
C PHE A 214 -6.46 -0.50 -33.18
N LYS A 215 -6.07 0.72 -32.77
CA LYS A 215 -6.23 1.93 -33.57
C LYS A 215 -5.43 1.82 -34.88
N LYS A 216 -6.15 1.82 -36.00
CA LYS A 216 -5.54 1.89 -37.33
C LYS A 216 -4.96 3.29 -37.54
N LYS A 217 -3.64 3.40 -37.67
CA LYS A 217 -2.96 4.62 -38.09
C LYS A 217 -2.36 4.35 -39.48
N HIS A 218 -2.52 5.30 -40.41
CA HIS A 218 -1.93 5.27 -41.76
C HIS A 218 -2.46 4.17 -42.73
N GLY A 219 -3.70 3.71 -42.56
CA GLY A 219 -4.32 2.77 -43.51
C GLY A 219 -3.91 1.31 -43.35
N ASP A 220 -2.91 1.04 -42.51
CA ASP A 220 -2.54 -0.31 -42.11
C ASP A 220 -3.50 -0.87 -41.03
N ALA A 221 -3.62 -2.19 -41.01
CA ALA A 221 -4.35 -2.88 -39.95
C ALA A 221 -3.63 -2.65 -38.61
N GLY A 222 -4.40 -2.35 -37.56
CA GLY A 222 -3.85 -2.29 -36.19
C GLY A 222 -3.23 -3.65 -35.81
N ILE A 223 -2.38 -3.63 -34.78
CA ILE A 223 -1.65 -4.81 -34.31
C ILE A 223 -2.60 -5.95 -33.93
N ILE A 224 -3.77 -5.60 -33.41
CA ILE A 224 -4.79 -6.56 -32.98
C ILE A 224 -6.08 -6.43 -33.80
N ASP A 225 -6.71 -7.57 -34.09
CA ASP A 225 -8.01 -7.63 -34.74
C ASP A 225 -9.15 -7.23 -33.78
N GLU A 226 -10.29 -6.86 -34.36
CA GLU A 226 -11.47 -6.43 -33.59
C GLU A 226 -11.95 -7.50 -32.59
N ASN A 227 -11.89 -8.78 -32.98
CA ASN A 227 -12.31 -9.86 -32.08
C ASN A 227 -11.36 -9.98 -30.88
N THR A 228 -10.04 -9.84 -31.09
CA THR A 228 -9.07 -9.83 -29.99
C THR A 228 -9.20 -8.60 -29.10
N TYR A 229 -9.41 -7.40 -29.67
CA TYR A 229 -9.72 -6.20 -28.90
C TYR A 229 -10.95 -6.39 -27.99
N ASN A 230 -12.05 -6.91 -28.55
CA ASN A 230 -13.28 -7.17 -27.80
C ASN A 230 -13.09 -8.24 -26.71
N ALA A 231 -12.29 -9.28 -26.99
CA ALA A 231 -11.97 -10.32 -26.03
C ALA A 231 -11.12 -9.80 -24.85
N ILE A 232 -10.14 -8.92 -25.13
CA ILE A 232 -9.35 -8.23 -24.10
C ILE A 232 -10.28 -7.39 -23.23
N CYS A 233 -11.13 -6.54 -23.83
CA CYS A 233 -12.06 -5.71 -23.09
C CYS A 233 -12.96 -6.54 -22.16
N LEU A 234 -13.51 -7.66 -22.64
CA LEU A 234 -14.34 -8.55 -21.82
C LEU A 234 -13.56 -9.18 -20.66
N ALA A 235 -12.32 -9.64 -20.90
CA ALA A 235 -11.47 -10.23 -19.88
C ALA A 235 -11.05 -9.20 -18.81
N VAL A 236 -10.70 -7.97 -19.21
CA VAL A 236 -10.40 -6.86 -18.28
C VAL A 236 -11.62 -6.57 -17.41
N VAL A 237 -12.80 -6.35 -18.00
CA VAL A 237 -14.04 -6.07 -17.24
C VAL A 237 -14.37 -7.21 -16.28
N ALA A 238 -14.24 -8.47 -16.72
CA ALA A 238 -14.48 -9.61 -15.85
C ALA A 238 -13.53 -9.60 -14.64
N SER A 239 -12.24 -9.29 -14.83
CA SER A 239 -11.28 -9.18 -13.73
C SER A 239 -11.62 -8.04 -12.75
N MET A 240 -11.98 -6.86 -13.26
CA MET A 240 -12.37 -5.69 -12.46
C MET A 240 -13.64 -5.91 -11.62
N VAL A 241 -14.50 -6.87 -12.00
CA VAL A 241 -15.69 -7.22 -11.22
C VAL A 241 -15.40 -8.36 -10.25
N ILE A 242 -14.73 -9.42 -10.72
CA ILE A 242 -14.51 -10.65 -9.94
C ILE A 242 -13.48 -10.42 -8.83
N CYS A 243 -12.33 -9.80 -9.13
CA CYS A 243 -11.24 -9.64 -8.18
C CYS A 243 -11.63 -8.76 -6.97
N PRO A 244 -12.21 -7.55 -7.15
CA PRO A 244 -12.62 -6.73 -6.00
C PRO A 244 -13.75 -7.35 -5.17
N ALA A 245 -14.72 -8.02 -5.80
CA ALA A 245 -15.80 -8.69 -5.10
C ALA A 245 -15.28 -9.85 -4.21
N TRP A 246 -14.33 -10.61 -4.73
CA TRP A 246 -13.68 -11.68 -3.98
C TRP A 246 -12.74 -11.11 -2.90
N LEU A 247 -11.92 -10.12 -3.23
CA LEU A 247 -11.03 -9.45 -2.28
C LEU A 247 -11.81 -8.92 -1.07
N ARG A 248 -12.95 -8.26 -1.32
CA ARG A 248 -13.83 -7.79 -0.24
C ARG A 248 -14.27 -8.93 0.68
N SER A 249 -14.69 -10.05 0.10
CA SER A 249 -15.12 -11.22 0.88
C SER A 249 -13.98 -11.83 1.69
N SER A 250 -12.75 -11.85 1.13
CA SER A 250 -11.55 -12.33 1.83
C SER A 250 -11.16 -11.39 2.98
N LEU A 251 -11.22 -10.08 2.77
CA LEU A 251 -10.95 -9.07 3.80
C LEU A 251 -11.98 -9.12 4.93
N GLU A 252 -13.26 -9.29 4.62
CA GLU A 252 -14.31 -9.42 5.63
C GLU A 252 -14.11 -10.66 6.53
N LYS A 253 -13.72 -11.80 5.94
CA LYS A 253 -13.38 -13.01 6.70
C LYS A 253 -12.15 -12.82 7.59
N TYR A 254 -11.10 -12.21 7.04
CA TYR A 254 -9.88 -11.91 7.78
C TYR A 254 -10.16 -10.96 8.97
N GLU A 255 -10.92 -9.88 8.75
CA GLU A 255 -11.28 -8.93 9.80
C GLU A 255 -12.14 -9.59 10.90
N GLN A 256 -13.05 -10.51 10.53
CA GLN A 256 -13.84 -11.28 11.50
C GLN A 256 -12.97 -12.20 12.36
N ARG A 257 -11.99 -12.88 11.75
CA ARG A 257 -11.05 -13.76 12.47
C ARG A 257 -10.19 -12.97 13.44
N ALA A 258 -9.64 -11.82 13.02
CA ALA A 258 -8.86 -10.95 13.90
C ALA A 258 -9.69 -10.46 15.10
N LYS A 259 -10.96 -10.07 14.88
CA LYS A 259 -11.86 -9.68 15.99
C LYS A 259 -12.15 -10.83 16.96
N TYR A 260 -12.31 -12.05 16.46
CA TYR A 260 -12.52 -13.23 17.30
C TYR A 260 -11.30 -13.49 18.19
N LEU A 261 -10.09 -13.46 17.63
CA LEU A 261 -8.84 -13.67 18.38
C LEU A 261 -8.63 -12.59 19.46
N ILE A 262 -8.95 -11.33 19.16
CA ILE A 262 -8.90 -10.26 20.15
C ILE A 262 -9.94 -10.48 21.25
N ALA A 263 -11.16 -10.90 20.91
CA ALA A 263 -12.20 -11.17 21.90
C ALA A 263 -11.86 -12.38 22.78
N GLU A 264 -11.26 -13.42 22.21
CA GLU A 264 -10.73 -14.58 22.92
C GLU A 264 -9.62 -14.16 23.89
N ALA A 265 -8.65 -13.36 23.44
CA ALA A 265 -7.59 -12.82 24.30
C ALA A 265 -8.13 -11.98 25.47
N ILE A 266 -9.16 -11.18 25.23
CA ILE A 266 -9.82 -10.40 26.29
C ILE A 266 -10.54 -11.33 27.27
N ALA A 267 -11.22 -12.37 26.78
CA ALA A 267 -11.92 -13.33 27.63
C ALA A 267 -10.96 -14.13 28.50
N ASP A 268 -9.85 -14.62 27.92
CA ASP A 268 -8.80 -15.37 28.60
C ASP A 268 -8.14 -14.54 29.71
N THR A 269 -7.86 -13.26 29.44
CA THR A 269 -7.25 -12.35 30.44
C THR A 269 -8.25 -11.82 31.47
N ALA A 270 -9.55 -11.86 31.19
CA ALA A 270 -10.59 -11.46 32.13
C ALA A 270 -10.99 -12.58 33.11
N ASP A 271 -10.55 -13.82 32.88
CA ASP A 271 -10.87 -14.94 33.76
C ASP A 271 -10.13 -14.83 35.10
N LEU A 272 -10.87 -14.46 36.15
CA LEU A 272 -10.40 -14.36 37.53
C LEU A 272 -10.37 -15.72 38.25
N SER A 273 -10.67 -16.83 37.57
CA SER A 273 -10.70 -18.18 38.15
C SER A 273 -9.34 -18.68 38.65
N GLY A 274 -8.25 -17.99 38.31
CA GLY A 274 -6.87 -18.41 38.61
C GLY A 274 -6.34 -19.46 37.64
N ALA A 275 -7.06 -19.76 36.56
CA ALA A 275 -6.56 -20.58 35.48
C ALA A 275 -5.36 -19.89 34.80
N ALA A 276 -4.36 -20.69 34.44
CA ALA A 276 -3.19 -20.20 33.72
C ALA A 276 -3.59 -19.87 32.27
N HIS A 277 -3.47 -18.61 31.87
CA HIS A 277 -3.79 -18.13 30.53
C HIS A 277 -2.50 -17.71 29.80
N ALA A 278 -2.56 -17.62 28.46
CA ALA A 278 -1.43 -17.12 27.66
C ALA A 278 -1.11 -15.66 28.03
N THR A 279 0.14 -15.24 27.90
CA THR A 279 0.55 -13.86 28.14
C THR A 279 0.46 -13.06 26.84
N TYR A 280 -0.12 -11.87 26.91
CA TYR A 280 -0.27 -10.98 25.76
C TYR A 280 0.62 -9.74 25.93
N PHE A 281 1.33 -9.38 24.88
CA PHE A 281 2.24 -8.24 24.84
C PHE A 281 1.81 -7.24 23.76
N CYS A 282 2.03 -5.96 24.04
CA CYS A 282 1.96 -4.91 23.04
C CYS A 282 3.36 -4.34 22.83
N LEU A 283 3.97 -4.67 21.69
CA LEU A 283 5.28 -4.16 21.30
C LEU A 283 5.09 -2.93 20.42
N GLN A 284 5.64 -1.80 20.86
CA GLN A 284 5.67 -0.59 20.06
C GLN A 284 7.11 -0.15 19.81
N THR A 285 7.53 -0.13 18.55
CA THR A 285 8.85 0.35 18.16
C THR A 285 8.74 1.64 17.35
N LYS A 286 9.66 2.57 17.57
CA LYS A 286 9.84 3.77 16.74
C LYS A 286 11.28 3.81 16.27
N SER A 287 11.48 3.81 14.96
CA SER A 287 12.82 3.75 14.35
C SER A 287 12.80 4.38 12.97
N HIS A 288 13.98 4.67 12.42
CA HIS A 288 14.08 5.10 11.03
C HIS A 288 13.58 4.01 10.09
N ALA A 289 12.82 4.40 9.06
CA ALA A 289 12.36 3.46 8.05
C ALA A 289 13.57 2.80 7.36
N HIS A 290 13.70 1.49 7.57
CA HIS A 290 14.72 0.67 6.92
C HIS A 290 14.08 -0.37 6.02
N TRP A 291 14.81 -0.83 5.00
CA TRP A 291 14.36 -1.93 4.16
C TRP A 291 14.23 -3.20 4.99
N GLU A 292 13.28 -4.08 4.65
CA GLU A 292 13.03 -5.37 5.33
C GLU A 292 12.69 -5.29 6.83
N GLN A 293 12.53 -4.10 7.41
CA GLN A 293 12.28 -3.93 8.83
C GLN A 293 11.05 -4.71 9.34
N SER A 294 9.95 -4.66 8.58
CA SER A 294 8.72 -5.37 8.94
C SER A 294 8.86 -6.90 8.83
N ASP A 295 9.72 -7.39 7.95
CA ASP A 295 10.00 -8.81 7.79
C ASP A 295 10.90 -9.33 8.92
N HIS A 296 11.92 -8.56 9.29
CA HIS A 296 12.79 -8.86 10.42
C HIS A 296 12.03 -8.90 11.74
N LEU A 297 11.13 -7.94 11.98
CA LEU A 297 10.29 -7.93 13.18
C LEU A 297 9.38 -9.16 13.24
N GLN A 298 8.68 -9.48 12.15
CA GLN A 298 7.81 -10.66 12.10
C GLN A 298 8.60 -11.96 12.29
N THR A 299 9.71 -12.11 11.58
CA THR A 299 10.60 -13.28 11.69
C THR A 299 11.16 -13.43 13.11
N ALA A 300 11.51 -12.33 13.78
CA ALA A 300 11.97 -12.35 15.16
C ALA A 300 10.87 -12.87 16.10
N MET A 301 9.63 -12.36 16.00
CA MET A 301 8.51 -12.83 16.81
C MET A 301 8.21 -14.32 16.56
N THR A 302 8.18 -14.75 15.30
CA THR A 302 7.98 -16.16 14.96
C THR A 302 9.09 -17.05 15.51
N ARG A 303 10.36 -16.62 15.46
CA ARG A 303 11.50 -17.35 16.04
C ARG A 303 11.40 -17.51 17.56
N MET A 304 10.75 -16.56 18.23
CA MET A 304 10.52 -16.60 19.68
C MET A 304 9.31 -17.46 20.05
N GLY A 305 8.62 -18.06 19.07
CA GLY A 305 7.44 -18.88 19.30
C GLY A 305 6.19 -18.06 19.65
N CYS A 306 6.24 -16.74 19.46
CA CYS A 306 5.11 -15.87 19.74
C CYS A 306 4.20 -15.75 18.51
N GLU A 307 2.89 -15.79 18.73
CA GLU A 307 1.87 -15.59 17.71
C GLU A 307 1.55 -14.10 17.58
N ILE A 308 1.61 -13.55 16.35
CA ILE A 308 1.23 -12.16 16.08
C ILE A 308 -0.28 -12.10 15.82
N ILE A 309 -1.02 -11.43 16.70
CA ILE A 309 -2.47 -11.27 16.59
C ILE A 309 -2.83 -10.10 15.65
N ASP A 310 -2.13 -8.98 15.78
CA ASP A 310 -2.32 -7.80 14.94
C ASP A 310 -0.99 -7.05 14.78
N TYR A 311 -0.77 -6.49 13.60
CA TYR A 311 0.43 -5.72 13.28
C TYR A 311 0.06 -4.48 12.46
N ARG A 312 0.33 -3.30 13.02
CA ARG A 312 0.07 -2.01 12.41
C ARG A 312 1.35 -1.20 12.27
N GLN A 313 1.41 -0.44 11.18
CA GLN A 313 2.52 0.42 10.83
C GLN A 313 1.98 1.81 10.45
N TRP A 314 2.56 2.86 11.02
CA TRP A 314 2.22 4.24 10.64
C TRP A 314 3.40 5.20 10.82
N HIS A 315 3.30 6.36 10.18
CA HIS A 315 4.27 7.44 10.30
C HIS A 315 3.69 8.52 11.21
N PRO A 316 4.31 8.81 12.38
CA PRO A 316 3.85 9.87 13.27
C PRO A 316 4.04 11.25 12.63
N ASN A 317 3.13 12.17 12.92
CA ASN A 317 3.03 13.52 12.34
C ASN A 317 4.16 14.49 12.75
N ASP A 318 5.26 13.99 13.32
CA ASP A 318 6.31 14.82 13.92
C ASP A 318 7.38 15.15 12.88
N HIS A 319 7.46 16.44 12.51
CA HIS A 319 8.52 17.14 11.76
C HIS A 319 9.21 16.41 10.59
N PHE A 320 9.06 16.99 9.40
CA PHE A 320 9.74 16.61 8.16
C PHE A 320 11.26 16.52 8.32
N GLY A 321 11.82 15.34 8.09
CA GLY A 321 13.27 15.13 8.03
C GLY A 321 13.77 13.89 8.78
N LEU A 322 12.99 13.38 9.73
CA LEU A 322 13.25 12.11 10.40
C LEU A 322 12.13 11.15 10.01
N ALA A 323 12.34 10.36 8.96
CA ALA A 323 11.38 9.34 8.50
C ALA A 323 11.29 8.22 9.54
N HIS A 324 10.66 8.50 10.67
CA HIS A 324 10.38 7.53 11.70
C HIS A 324 9.15 6.74 11.31
N CYS A 325 9.27 5.42 11.40
CA CYS A 325 8.17 4.49 11.30
C CYS A 325 7.84 4.00 12.70
N VAL A 326 6.56 3.96 13.03
CA VAL A 326 6.05 3.34 14.25
C VAL A 326 5.40 2.02 13.89
N ASN A 327 5.88 0.95 14.53
CA ASN A 327 5.34 -0.39 14.41
C ASN A 327 4.68 -0.78 15.73
N GLU A 328 3.44 -1.24 15.69
CA GLU A 328 2.67 -1.71 16.84
C GLU A 328 2.24 -3.16 16.57
N MET A 329 2.73 -4.08 17.40
CA MET A 329 2.44 -5.50 17.31
C MET A 329 1.75 -5.97 18.59
N TYR A 330 0.61 -6.63 18.43
CA TYR A 330 -0.05 -7.37 19.49
C TYR A 330 0.34 -8.83 19.37
N ILE A 331 0.98 -9.35 20.41
CA ILE A 331 1.67 -10.64 20.38
C ILE A 331 1.14 -11.50 21.51
N ARG A 332 0.94 -12.79 21.25
CA ARG A 332 0.60 -13.82 22.24
C ARG A 332 1.78 -14.75 22.42
N ASP A 333 2.12 -15.02 23.67
CA ASP A 333 3.11 -16.03 24.04
C ASP A 333 2.40 -17.17 24.79
N ASP A 334 2.38 -18.35 24.18
CA ASP A 334 1.79 -19.56 24.77
C ASP A 334 2.74 -20.28 25.73
N ALA A 335 4.05 -20.00 25.66
CA ALA A 335 5.05 -20.57 26.53
C ALA A 335 5.05 -19.86 27.90
N LEU A 336 4.83 -18.55 27.93
CA LEU A 336 4.62 -17.76 29.14
C LEU A 336 3.15 -17.81 29.57
N ARG A 337 2.83 -18.68 30.52
CA ARG A 337 1.48 -18.75 31.11
C ARG A 337 1.39 -17.93 32.38
N GLY A 338 0.56 -16.90 32.37
CA GLY A 338 0.30 -16.03 33.51
C GLY A 338 -0.94 -16.45 34.30
N MET A 339 -0.97 -16.10 35.59
CA MET A 339 -2.21 -16.06 36.37
C MET A 339 -2.73 -14.61 36.40
N ALA A 340 -4.04 -14.43 36.59
CA ALA A 340 -4.70 -13.12 36.64
C ALA A 340 -4.14 -12.13 37.69
N SER A 341 -3.24 -12.57 38.59
CA SER A 341 -2.49 -11.69 39.49
C SER A 341 -0.99 -11.98 39.46
N PHE A 342 -0.17 -10.93 39.54
CA PHE A 342 1.29 -11.01 39.71
C PHE A 342 1.74 -11.83 40.94
N ALA A 343 0.83 -12.09 41.88
CA ALA A 343 1.11 -12.86 43.10
C ALA A 343 1.20 -14.38 42.85
N GLY A 344 0.76 -14.88 41.69
CA GLY A 344 0.78 -16.29 41.33
C GLY A 344 1.96 -16.74 40.46
N TYR A 345 2.85 -15.83 40.08
CA TYR A 345 4.03 -16.16 39.28
C TYR A 345 5.11 -16.84 40.13
N GLU A 346 5.68 -17.93 39.63
CA GLU A 346 6.95 -18.48 40.14
C GLU A 346 8.01 -17.36 40.13
N PRO A 347 8.96 -17.34 41.10
CA PRO A 347 9.94 -16.26 41.22
C PRO A 347 10.76 -16.02 39.93
N GLU A 348 11.04 -17.08 39.16
CA GLU A 348 11.75 -17.00 37.88
C GLU A 348 10.90 -16.32 36.79
N ASP A 349 9.62 -16.70 36.66
CA ASP A 349 8.71 -16.08 35.69
C ASP A 349 8.37 -14.64 36.08
N ARG A 350 8.27 -14.35 37.38
CA ARG A 350 8.08 -13.01 37.90
C ARG A 350 9.30 -12.12 37.59
N ALA A 351 10.52 -12.65 37.72
CA ALA A 351 11.73 -11.93 37.34
C ALA A 351 11.80 -11.68 35.83
N ARG A 352 11.39 -12.64 34.99
CA ARG A 352 11.30 -12.46 33.52
C ARG A 352 10.27 -11.39 33.15
N VAL A 353 9.09 -11.39 33.76
CA VAL A 353 8.06 -10.37 33.52
C VAL A 353 8.46 -8.99 34.08
N GLU A 354 9.02 -8.90 35.29
CA GLU A 354 9.52 -7.64 35.87
C GLU A 354 10.74 -7.10 35.11
N GLU A 355 11.60 -7.95 34.54
CA GLU A 355 12.68 -7.51 33.65
C GLU A 355 12.13 -7.00 32.30
N CYS A 356 11.11 -7.65 31.73
CA CYS A 356 10.39 -7.17 30.55
C CYS A 356 9.70 -5.80 30.78
N VAL A 357 9.18 -5.54 31.98
CA VAL A 357 8.45 -4.30 32.33
C VAL A 357 9.37 -3.18 32.83
N SER A 358 10.48 -3.49 33.51
CA SER A 358 11.40 -2.49 34.09
C SER A 358 12.23 -1.72 33.06
N LYS A 359 12.27 -2.19 31.80
CA LYS A 359 12.88 -1.48 30.66
C LYS A 359 11.89 -0.54 29.96
N THR A 360 10.70 -0.34 30.54
CA THR A 360 9.67 0.60 30.06
C THR A 360 9.64 1.88 30.90
N ASP A 361 9.59 3.05 30.25
CA ASP A 361 9.42 4.34 30.91
C ASP A 361 8.05 4.42 31.66
N PRO A 362 8.05 4.64 33.00
CA PRO A 362 6.83 4.66 33.82
C PRO A 362 5.88 5.84 33.51
N ALA A 363 6.28 6.83 32.71
CA ALA A 363 5.47 8.03 32.46
C ALA A 363 4.38 7.89 31.38
N SER A 364 4.23 6.74 30.71
CA SER A 364 3.45 6.68 29.45
C SER A 364 2.21 5.77 29.42
N ALA A 365 1.69 5.30 30.57
CA ALA A 365 0.52 4.42 30.62
C ALA A 365 -0.64 5.01 31.47
N PRO A 366 -1.74 5.51 30.86
CA PRO A 366 -2.99 5.75 31.58
C PRO A 366 -3.84 4.47 31.76
N PHE A 367 -3.39 3.31 31.25
CA PHE A 367 -4.16 2.06 31.23
C PHE A 367 -3.48 0.89 31.96
N ALA A 368 -2.70 1.18 33.01
CA ALA A 368 -2.06 0.18 33.87
C ALA A 368 -3.05 -0.51 34.85
N HIS A 369 -4.20 -0.97 34.35
CA HIS A 369 -5.17 -1.79 35.10
C HIS A 369 -5.45 -3.16 34.46
N TYR A 370 -4.76 -3.49 33.37
CA TYR A 370 -4.79 -4.82 32.75
C TYR A 370 -3.35 -5.25 32.48
N ASN A 371 -3.05 -6.55 32.64
CA ASN A 371 -1.76 -7.20 32.39
C ASN A 371 -1.33 -7.05 30.91
N LEU A 372 -1.00 -5.83 30.49
CA LEU A 372 -0.47 -5.45 29.19
C LEU A 372 0.84 -4.71 29.46
N GLY A 373 1.94 -5.45 29.50
CA GLY A 373 3.27 -4.84 29.44
C GLY A 373 3.41 -4.15 28.09
N CYS A 374 3.40 -2.82 28.08
CA CYS A 374 3.88 -2.06 26.93
C CYS A 374 5.40 -1.97 27.06
N ALA A 375 6.14 -2.30 26.01
CA ALA A 375 7.55 -1.94 25.87
C ALA A 375 7.67 -0.94 24.71
N LYS A 376 8.13 0.29 25.00
CA LYS A 376 8.44 1.31 24.00
C LYS A 376 9.95 1.41 23.89
N TYR A 377 10.50 1.06 22.73
CA TYR A 377 11.94 1.14 22.48
C TYR A 377 12.27 2.34 21.57
N TYR A 378 13.29 3.09 21.96
CA TYR A 378 13.85 4.25 21.26
C TYR A 378 15.37 4.07 21.21
N ASP A 379 15.91 3.29 20.26
CA ASP A 379 17.30 3.46 19.83
C ASP A 379 17.64 2.66 18.55
N ASP A 380 18.67 3.11 17.84
CA ASP A 380 19.12 2.64 16.51
C ASP A 380 19.83 1.26 16.50
N ASP A 381 19.89 0.55 17.64
CA ASP A 381 20.58 -0.73 17.78
C ASP A 381 19.59 -1.90 18.00
N PHE A 382 19.04 -2.38 16.89
CA PHE A 382 18.05 -3.47 16.83
C PHE A 382 18.63 -4.82 17.32
N ASP A 383 19.91 -5.10 17.03
CA ASP A 383 20.56 -6.34 17.45
C ASP A 383 20.72 -6.38 18.98
N GLY A 384 21.00 -5.23 19.62
CA GLY A 384 21.00 -5.09 21.07
C GLY A 384 19.62 -5.35 21.70
N ALA A 385 18.55 -4.83 21.09
CA ALA A 385 17.18 -5.08 21.55
C ALA A 385 16.77 -6.55 21.42
N LEU A 386 17.15 -7.20 20.32
CA LEU A 386 16.90 -8.62 20.08
C LEU A 386 17.74 -9.52 20.97
N GLU A 387 19.01 -9.18 21.24
CA GLU A 387 19.90 -9.95 22.11
C GLU A 387 19.50 -9.85 23.59
N ILE A 388 18.92 -8.73 24.01
CA ILE A 388 18.29 -8.59 25.33
C ILE A 388 17.01 -9.43 25.40
N TRP A 389 16.15 -9.42 24.36
CA TRP A 389 14.98 -10.29 24.28
C TRP A 389 15.31 -11.78 24.18
N ARG A 390 16.48 -12.13 23.65
CA ARG A 390 17.01 -13.51 23.58
C ARG A 390 17.59 -14.00 24.91
N LYS A 391 17.95 -13.07 25.81
CA LYS A 391 18.46 -13.33 27.16
C LYS A 391 17.34 -13.29 28.21
N LEU A 392 16.21 -12.66 27.87
CA LEU A 392 14.88 -12.84 28.50
C LEU A 392 14.32 -14.22 28.15
#